data_AF-A0A6S6P1A9-F1
#
_entry.id   AF-A0A6S6P1A9-F1
#
_cell.length_a   1.000
_cell.length_b   1.000
_cell.length_c   1.000
_cell.angle_alpha   90.00
_cell.angle_beta   90.00
_cell.angle_gamma   90.00
#
_symmetry.space_group_name_H-M   'P 1'
#
loop_
_entity.id
_entity.type
_entity.pdbx_description
1 polymer ?
#
loop_
_entity_poly.entity_id
_entity_poly.type
_entity_poly.pdbx_seq_one_letter_code
_entity_poly.pdbx_strand_id
1 'polypeptide(L)'
;MYLAVEFGTISGESLAQNAVAAILYFVIGAFVLAAGFVLMDLLTPGSLRRLVFVESRPNAVAVASGMYAALAIVVVSAIIASSNELGQGLLDAAVYGLVGVVLQGVALVVLEVAVPGRFRDLIEGERLHPSAIATAVVLLAVGGVNAAALS
;
A
#
# COMPACT_ATOMS: atom_id res chain seq x y z
N MET A 1 -12.14 20.89 -40.24
CA MET A 1 -10.80 20.81 -39.63
C MET A 1 -10.49 19.34 -39.43
N TYR A 2 -9.64 18.75 -40.28
CA TYR A 2 -9.26 17.34 -40.18
C TYR A 2 -8.28 17.23 -39.00
N LEU A 3 -8.67 16.53 -37.92
CA LEU A 3 -7.73 16.14 -36.86
C LEU A 3 -6.85 15.05 -37.46
N ALA A 4 -5.68 15.43 -37.98
CA ALA A 4 -4.66 14.46 -38.33
C ALA A 4 -4.26 13.72 -37.05
N VAL A 5 -4.50 12.41 -37.01
CA VAL A 5 -3.97 11.56 -35.95
C VAL A 5 -2.45 11.51 -36.17
N GLU A 6 -1.71 12.26 -35.37
CA GLU A 6 -0.26 12.30 -35.41
C GLU A 6 0.28 11.05 -34.69
N PHE A 7 0.62 10.02 -35.46
CA PHE A 7 1.04 8.71 -34.93
C PHE A 7 2.40 8.74 -34.21
N GLY A 8 3.12 9.87 -34.25
CA GLY A 8 4.47 9.99 -33.69
C GLY A 8 5.48 9.04 -34.34
N THR A 9 6.75 9.14 -33.93
CA THR A 9 7.80 8.21 -34.33
C THR A 9 8.05 7.20 -33.21
N ILE A 10 8.04 5.89 -33.53
CA ILE A 10 8.37 4.82 -32.57
C ILE A 10 9.89 4.66 -32.52
N SER A 11 10.52 5.10 -31.42
CA SER A 11 11.94 4.89 -31.15
C SER A 11 12.15 3.64 -30.28
N GLY A 12 12.83 2.62 -30.84
CA GLY A 12 13.13 1.38 -30.12
C GLY A 12 13.99 1.60 -28.86
N GLU A 13 14.88 2.59 -28.89
CA GLU A 13 15.70 3.00 -27.74
C GLU A 13 14.85 3.57 -26.60
N SER A 14 13.92 4.47 -26.90
CA SER A 14 13.01 5.02 -25.88
C SER A 14 12.08 3.95 -25.33
N LEU A 15 11.64 3.00 -26.16
CA LEU A 15 10.85 1.86 -25.69
C LEU A 15 11.63 1.00 -24.70
N ALA A 16 12.89 0.68 -25.01
CA ALA A 16 13.77 -0.09 -24.13
C ALA A 16 14.03 0.66 -22.81
N GLN A 17 14.30 1.97 -22.87
CA GLN A 17 14.53 2.80 -21.68
C GLN A 17 13.29 2.88 -20.79
N ASN A 18 12.10 3.09 -21.38
CA ASN A 18 10.84 3.11 -20.65
C ASN A 18 10.50 1.75 -20.03
N ALA A 19 10.79 0.65 -20.74
CA ALA A 19 10.59 -0.69 -20.21
C ALA A 19 11.51 -0.97 -19.00
N VAL A 20 12.79 -0.59 -19.10
CA VAL A 20 13.74 -0.70 -17.97
C VAL A 20 13.28 0.15 -16.78
N ALA A 21 12.87 1.39 -17.02
CA ALA A 21 12.34 2.26 -15.97
C ALA A 21 11.13 1.64 -15.27
N ALA A 22 10.16 1.12 -16.04
CA ALA A 22 8.98 0.47 -15.50
C ALA A 22 9.32 -0.75 -14.62
N ILE A 23 10.29 -1.58 -15.04
CA ILE A 23 10.77 -2.72 -14.25
C ILE A 23 11.41 -2.25 -12.94
N LEU A 24 12.23 -1.21 -12.97
CA LEU A 24 12.90 -0.69 -11.77
C LEU A 24 11.88 -0.10 -10.78
N TYR A 25 10.91 0.68 -11.25
CA TYR A 25 9.82 1.19 -10.40
C TYR A 25 8.95 0.06 -9.84
N PHE A 26 8.69 -0.99 -10.62
CA PHE A 26 8.01 -2.18 -10.13
C PHE A 26 8.79 -2.86 -9.01
N VAL A 27 10.10 -3.05 -9.15
CA VAL A 27 10.95 -3.66 -8.12
C VAL A 27 10.94 -2.84 -6.83
N ILE A 28 11.08 -1.51 -6.93
CA ILE A 28 11.00 -0.62 -5.77
C ILE A 28 9.61 -0.66 -5.13
N GLY A 29 8.55 -0.54 -5.93
CA GLY A 29 7.18 -0.61 -5.43
C GLY A 29 6.89 -1.94 -4.72
N ALA A 30 7.32 -3.07 -5.31
CA ALA A 30 7.19 -4.38 -4.71
C ALA A 30 7.97 -4.49 -3.38
N PHE A 31 9.18 -3.93 -3.32
CA PHE A 31 9.97 -3.87 -2.09
C PHE A 31 9.25 -3.09 -0.99
N VAL A 32 8.72 -1.90 -1.30
CA VAL A 32 7.98 -1.07 -0.34
C VAL A 32 6.69 -1.76 0.11
N LEU A 33 5.95 -2.38 -0.80
CA LEU A 33 4.76 -3.17 -0.47
C LEU A 33 5.09 -4.33 0.47
N ALA A 34 6.18 -5.06 0.20
CA ALA A 34 6.63 -6.15 1.05
C ALA A 34 7.04 -5.65 2.44
N ALA A 35 7.77 -4.52 2.52
CA ALA A 35 8.12 -3.89 3.78
C ALA A 35 6.87 -3.46 4.57
N GLY A 36 5.89 -2.86 3.89
CA GLY A 36 4.59 -2.51 4.46
C GLY A 36 3.83 -3.71 5.01
N PHE A 37 3.76 -4.79 4.22
CA PHE A 37 3.16 -6.05 4.67
C PHE A 37 3.82 -6.57 5.94
N VAL A 38 5.16 -6.62 5.98
CA VAL A 38 5.91 -7.11 7.15
C VAL A 38 5.68 -6.22 8.38
N LEU A 39 5.70 -4.90 8.21
CA LEU A 39 5.42 -3.96 9.29
C LEU A 39 4.02 -4.17 9.86
N MET A 40 3.02 -4.31 8.99
CA MET A 40 1.63 -4.52 9.39
C MET A 40 1.42 -5.87 10.09
N ASP A 41 2.01 -6.95 9.58
CA ASP A 41 1.96 -8.28 10.21
C ASP A 41 2.63 -8.28 11.58
N LEU A 42 3.72 -7.52 11.76
CA LEU A 42 4.42 -7.39 13.04
C LEU A 42 3.63 -6.59 14.08
N LEU A 43 2.96 -5.51 13.64
CA LEU A 43 2.16 -4.66 14.52
C LEU A 43 0.81 -5.29 14.86
N THR A 44 0.30 -6.21 14.03
CA THR A 44 -1.01 -6.80 14.27
C THR A 44 -0.91 -7.99 15.23
N PRO A 45 -1.69 -8.02 16.32
CA PRO A 45 -1.68 -9.13 17.27
C PRO A 45 -2.27 -10.41 16.64
N GLY A 46 -1.51 -11.50 16.73
CA GLY A 46 -1.77 -12.74 16.01
C GLY A 46 -1.28 -12.61 14.57
N SER A 47 -0.40 -13.51 14.13
CA SER A 47 0.22 -13.39 12.79
C SER A 47 -0.87 -13.33 11.70
N LEU A 48 -1.08 -12.14 11.11
CA LEU A 48 -2.10 -11.86 10.10
C LEU A 48 -2.00 -12.86 8.96
N ARG A 49 -0.78 -13.17 8.52
CA ARG A 49 -0.54 -14.19 7.49
C ARG A 49 -1.17 -15.54 7.83
N ARG A 50 -1.11 -15.97 9.08
CA ARG A 50 -1.70 -17.24 9.52
C ARG A 50 -3.21 -17.11 9.62
N LEU A 51 -3.71 -16.01 10.19
CA LEU A 51 -5.14 -15.77 10.36
C LEU A 51 -5.86 -15.67 9.01
N VAL A 52 -5.21 -15.08 8.00
CA VAL A 52 -5.74 -14.92 6.64
C VAL A 52 -5.57 -16.18 5.81
N PHE A 53 -4.36 -16.73 5.72
CA PHE A 53 -4.07 -17.81 4.75
C PHE A 53 -4.17 -19.23 5.31
N VAL A 54 -4.09 -19.40 6.63
CA VAL A 54 -4.16 -20.73 7.27
C VAL A 54 -5.51 -20.93 7.95
N GLU A 55 -5.92 -19.98 8.80
CA GLU A 55 -7.15 -20.09 9.60
C GLU A 55 -8.38 -19.49 8.91
N SER A 56 -8.18 -18.78 7.78
CA SER A 56 -9.25 -18.17 6.98
C SER A 56 -10.26 -17.35 7.82
N ARG A 57 -9.77 -16.63 8.83
CA ARG A 57 -10.61 -15.84 9.75
C ARG A 57 -11.21 -14.64 8.99
N PRO A 58 -12.55 -14.51 8.91
CA PRO A 58 -13.18 -13.51 8.04
C PRO A 58 -12.88 -12.06 8.46
N ASN A 59 -12.73 -11.79 9.77
CA ASN A 59 -12.36 -10.45 10.25
C ASN A 59 -10.93 -10.08 9.87
N ALA A 60 -9.99 -11.01 10.05
CA ALA A 60 -8.60 -10.83 9.64
C ALA A 60 -8.50 -10.57 8.13
N VAL A 61 -9.25 -11.30 7.31
CA VAL A 61 -9.30 -11.11 5.85
C VAL A 61 -9.82 -9.70 5.50
N ALA A 62 -10.89 -9.25 6.14
CA ALA A 62 -11.46 -7.93 5.88
C ALA A 62 -10.48 -6.79 6.23
N VAL A 63 -9.88 -6.85 7.42
CA VAL A 63 -8.91 -5.85 7.89
C VAL A 63 -7.65 -5.87 7.03
N ALA A 64 -7.09 -7.05 6.75
CA ALA A 64 -5.91 -7.21 5.90
C ALA A 64 -6.15 -6.66 4.49
N SER A 65 -7.34 -6.89 3.91
CA SER A 65 -7.69 -6.37 2.59
C SER A 65 -7.68 -4.84 2.56
N GLY A 66 -8.24 -4.19 3.59
CA GLY A 66 -8.19 -2.73 3.73
C GLY A 66 -6.76 -2.20 3.87
N MET A 67 -5.94 -2.89 4.65
CA MET A 67 -4.52 -2.53 4.85
C MET A 67 -3.69 -2.68 3.58
N TYR A 68 -3.88 -3.76 2.82
CA TYR A 68 -3.17 -3.96 1.56
C TYR A 68 -3.60 -2.95 0.51
N ALA A 69 -4.89 -2.62 0.44
CA ALA A 69 -5.38 -1.56 -0.42
C ALA A 69 -4.80 -0.18 -0.03
N ALA A 70 -4.70 0.11 1.28
CA ALA A 70 -4.06 1.32 1.79
C ALA A 70 -2.60 1.42 1.34
N LEU A 71 -1.82 0.35 1.56
CA LEU A 71 -0.41 0.29 1.16
C LEU A 71 -0.24 0.45 -0.35
N ALA A 72 -1.11 -0.17 -1.16
CA ALA A 72 -1.08 -0.04 -2.61
C ALA A 72 -1.27 1.42 -3.06
N ILE A 73 -2.26 2.12 -2.49
CA ILE A 73 -2.54 3.53 -2.84
C ILE A 73 -1.36 4.42 -2.47
N VAL A 74 -0.77 4.24 -1.29
CA VAL A 74 0.42 4.98 -0.84
C VAL A 74 1.60 4.77 -1.79
N VAL A 75 1.90 3.52 -2.17
CA VAL A 75 3.02 3.19 -3.06
C VAL A 75 2.79 3.77 -4.46
N VAL A 76 1.57 3.70 -4.97
CA VAL A 76 1.21 4.32 -6.27
C VAL A 76 1.43 5.83 -6.22
N SER A 77 0.96 6.51 -5.17
CA SER A 77 1.21 7.95 -5.00
C SER A 77 2.69 8.29 -4.89
N ALA A 78 3.49 7.51 -4.16
CA ALA A 78 4.93 7.74 -4.05
C ALA A 78 5.66 7.61 -5.39
N ILE A 79 5.22 6.68 -6.25
CA ILE A 79 5.75 6.55 -7.61
C ILE A 79 5.31 7.74 -8.48
N ILE A 80 4.06 8.18 -8.37
CA ILE A 80 3.55 9.34 -9.13
C ILE A 80 4.27 10.64 -8.74
N ALA A 81 4.57 10.81 -7.46
CA ALA A 81 5.27 11.98 -6.91
C ALA A 81 6.78 12.00 -7.22
N SER A 82 7.32 10.87 -7.68
CA SER A 82 8.76 10.71 -7.88
C SER A 82 9.28 11.57 -9.02
N SER A 83 10.55 11.98 -8.93
CA SER A 83 11.16 12.86 -9.93
C SER A 83 11.23 12.24 -11.34
N ASN A 84 11.31 13.10 -12.36
CA ASN A 84 11.45 12.69 -13.76
C ASN A 84 12.84 12.09 -14.08
N GLU A 85 13.83 12.29 -13.21
CA GLU A 85 15.15 11.68 -13.35
C GLU A 85 15.13 10.28 -12.74
N LEU A 86 15.44 9.25 -13.53
CA LEU A 86 15.23 7.85 -13.12
C LEU A 86 15.92 7.49 -11.79
N GLY A 87 17.18 7.91 -11.59
CA GLY A 87 17.93 7.60 -10.38
C GLY A 87 17.34 8.26 -9.13
N GLN A 88 17.02 9.55 -9.22
CA GLN A 88 16.43 10.30 -8.12
C GLN A 88 14.98 9.85 -7.88
N GLY A 89 14.20 9.59 -8.92
CA GLY A 89 12.82 9.14 -8.82
C GLY A 89 12.69 7.76 -8.16
N LEU A 90 13.60 6.83 -8.44
CA LEU A 90 13.63 5.54 -7.72
C LEU A 90 13.93 5.72 -6.22
N LEU A 91 14.84 6.64 -5.86
CA LEU A 91 15.14 6.95 -4.47
C LEU A 91 13.96 7.64 -3.78
N ASP A 92 13.34 8.63 -4.42
CA ASP A 92 12.17 9.35 -3.93
C ASP A 92 11.01 8.37 -3.68
N ALA A 93 10.70 7.52 -4.67
CA ALA A 93 9.64 6.51 -4.54
C ALA A 93 9.91 5.53 -3.38
N ALA A 94 11.16 5.12 -3.18
CA ALA A 94 11.54 4.26 -2.07
C ALA A 94 11.37 4.99 -0.72
N VAL A 95 11.90 6.21 -0.59
CA VAL A 95 11.87 6.97 0.66
C VAL A 95 10.44 7.36 1.02
N TYR A 96 9.71 8.01 0.10
CA TYR A 96 8.32 8.42 0.34
C TYR A 96 7.38 7.24 0.53
N GLY A 97 7.59 6.16 -0.23
CA GLY A 97 6.86 4.90 -0.02
C GLY A 97 7.07 4.34 1.39
N LEU A 98 8.33 4.28 1.86
CA LEU A 98 8.65 3.81 3.22
C LEU A 98 8.10 4.76 4.31
N VAL A 99 8.14 6.07 4.10
CA VAL A 99 7.52 7.04 5.01
C VAL A 99 6.02 6.78 5.12
N GLY A 100 5.33 6.59 3.99
CA GLY A 100 3.92 6.26 3.97
C GLY A 100 3.60 4.93 4.66
N VAL A 101 4.45 3.90 4.50
CA VAL A 101 4.36 2.64 5.23
C VAL A 101 4.46 2.86 6.75
N VAL A 102 5.43 3.66 7.20
CA VAL A 102 5.62 3.96 8.63
C VAL A 102 4.42 4.72 9.19
N LEU A 103 3.92 5.74 8.48
CA LEU A 103 2.73 6.49 8.88
C LEU A 103 1.49 5.59 8.97
N GLN A 104 1.35 4.65 8.04
CA GLN A 104 0.28 3.66 8.09
C GLN A 104 0.41 2.77 9.34
N GLY A 105 1.62 2.36 9.71
CA GLY A 105 1.88 1.56 10.90
C GLY A 105 1.57 2.32 12.19
N VAL A 106 1.94 3.61 12.24
CA VAL A 106 1.58 4.51 13.34
C VAL A 106 0.06 4.59 13.49
N ALA A 107 -0.68 4.70 12.38
CA ALA A 107 -2.13 4.76 12.43
C ALA A 107 -2.77 3.49 13.00
N LEU A 108 -2.21 2.32 12.69
CA LEU A 108 -2.63 1.05 13.29
C LEU A 108 -2.40 1.06 14.81
N VAL A 109 -1.22 1.50 15.27
CA VAL A 109 -0.91 1.62 16.71
C VAL A 109 -1.85 2.61 17.40
N VAL A 110 -2.12 3.76 16.79
CA VAL A 110 -3.07 4.74 17.32
C VAL A 110 -4.47 4.14 17.44
N LEU A 111 -4.90 3.37 16.44
CA LEU A 111 -6.20 2.69 16.47
C LEU A 111 -6.24 1.63 17.58
N GLU A 112 -5.18 0.86 17.77
CA GLU A 112 -5.06 -0.14 18.84
C GLU A 112 -5.11 0.52 20.23
N VAL A 113 -4.38 1.62 20.42
CA VAL A 113 -4.37 2.39 21.68
C VAL A 113 -5.72 3.06 21.96
N ALA A 114 -6.39 3.56 20.92
CA ALA A 114 -7.72 4.16 21.05
C ALA A 114 -8.82 3.12 21.30
N VAL A 115 -8.61 1.87 20.86
CA VAL A 115 -9.56 0.75 20.99
C VAL A 115 -8.88 -0.45 21.67
N PRO A 116 -8.44 -0.31 22.93
CA PRO A 116 -7.65 -1.34 23.60
C PRO A 116 -8.51 -2.58 23.91
N GLY A 117 -7.92 -3.77 23.73
CA GLY A 117 -8.55 -5.07 24.00
C GLY A 117 -9.45 -5.60 22.87
N ARG A 118 -10.23 -4.73 22.22
CA ARG A 118 -11.18 -5.14 21.16
C ARG A 118 -10.52 -5.47 19.83
N PHE A 119 -9.37 -4.89 19.50
CA PHE A 119 -8.75 -5.09 18.18
C PHE A 119 -8.28 -6.54 17.96
N ARG A 120 -7.62 -7.11 18.97
CA ARG A 120 -7.19 -8.51 18.94
C ARG A 120 -8.37 -9.48 18.87
N ASP A 121 -9.33 -9.31 19.77
CA ASP A 121 -10.55 -10.14 19.81
C ASP A 121 -11.35 -10.03 18.50
N LEU A 122 -11.33 -8.86 17.88
CA LEU A 122 -11.97 -8.62 16.58
C LEU A 122 -11.30 -9.43 15.48
N ILE A 123 -9.97 -9.41 15.39
CA ILE A 123 -9.24 -10.11 14.32
C ILE A 123 -9.32 -11.63 14.47
N GLU A 124 -9.25 -12.15 15.71
CA GLU A 124 -9.33 -13.59 16.00
C GLU A 124 -10.77 -14.15 15.87
N GLY A 125 -11.78 -13.29 15.72
CA GLY A 125 -13.19 -13.67 15.66
C GLY A 125 -13.55 -14.63 14.49
N GLU A 126 -14.35 -15.65 14.79
CA GLU A 126 -14.73 -16.69 13.82
C GLU A 126 -15.82 -16.25 12.83
N ARG A 127 -16.56 -15.19 13.17
CA ARG A 127 -17.63 -14.63 12.35
C ARG A 127 -17.29 -13.21 11.94
N LEU A 128 -17.71 -12.83 10.73
CA LEU A 128 -17.53 -11.48 10.23
C LEU A 128 -18.34 -10.50 11.10
N HIS A 129 -17.65 -9.64 11.84
CA HIS A 129 -18.26 -8.60 12.64
C HIS A 129 -18.26 -7.28 11.86
N PRO A 130 -19.35 -6.49 11.84
CA PRO A 130 -19.41 -5.22 11.10
C PRO A 130 -18.28 -4.25 11.44
N SER A 131 -17.75 -4.31 12.67
CA SER A 131 -16.62 -3.49 13.09
C SER A 131 -15.31 -3.82 12.37
N ALA A 132 -15.12 -5.04 11.85
CA ALA A 132 -13.95 -5.40 11.04
C ALA A 132 -13.95 -4.66 9.71
N ILE A 133 -15.13 -4.53 9.08
CA ILE A 133 -15.29 -3.74 7.85
C ILE A 133 -15.04 -2.26 8.13
N ALA A 134 -15.63 -1.71 9.20
CA ALA A 134 -15.40 -0.32 9.59
C ALA A 134 -13.91 -0.04 9.85
N THR A 135 -13.23 -0.97 10.52
CA THR A 135 -11.77 -0.90 10.77
C THR A 135 -10.98 -0.90 9.46
N ALA A 136 -11.31 -1.81 8.54
CA ALA A 136 -10.67 -1.87 7.23
C ALA A 136 -10.83 -0.55 6.46
N VAL A 137 -12.02 0.06 6.50
CA VAL A 137 -12.32 1.35 5.86
C VAL A 137 -11.55 2.50 6.52
N VAL A 138 -11.43 2.52 7.85
CA VAL A 138 -10.65 3.54 8.56
C VAL A 138 -9.17 3.46 8.17
N LEU A 139 -8.59 2.26 8.17
CA LEU A 139 -7.19 2.08 7.76
C LEU A 139 -6.98 2.43 6.29
N LEU A 140 -7.94 2.11 5.43
CA LEU A 140 -7.93 2.51 4.03
C LEU A 140 -8.01 4.03 3.85
N ALA A 141 -8.86 4.71 4.62
CA ALA A 141 -8.97 6.16 4.61
C ALA A 141 -7.65 6.83 5.03
N VAL A 142 -6.98 6.28 6.06
CA VAL A 142 -5.63 6.75 6.43
C VAL A 142 -4.63 6.55 5.30
N GLY A 143 -4.69 5.42 4.60
CA GLY A 143 -3.88 5.19 3.39
C GLY A 143 -4.12 6.24 2.32
N GLY A 144 -5.38 6.62 2.10
CA GLY A 144 -5.74 7.70 1.18
C GLY A 144 -5.20 9.06 1.61
N VAL A 145 -5.24 9.39 2.90
CA VAL A 145 -4.64 10.62 3.44
C VAL A 145 -3.13 10.63 3.27
N ASN A 146 -2.46 9.52 3.60
CA ASN A 146 -1.02 9.36 3.39
C ASN A 146 -0.65 9.52 1.91
N ALA A 147 -1.42 8.89 1.02
CA ALA A 147 -1.22 8.97 -0.42
C ALA A 147 -1.38 10.40 -0.96
N ALA A 148 -2.33 11.18 -0.43
CA ALA A 148 -2.51 12.59 -0.79
C ALA A 148 -1.43 13.50 -0.19
N ALA A 149 -0.85 13.13 0.95
CA ALA A 149 0.24 13.88 1.56
C ALA A 149 1.59 13.66 0.86
N LEU A 150 1.74 12.53 0.16
CA LEU A 150 2.96 12.18 -0.59
C LEU A 150 2.93 12.63 -2.06
N SER A 151 1.74 12.92 -2.61
CA SER A 151 1.53 13.30 -4.02
C SER A 151 1.87 14.76 -4.32
#